data_AF-A0A1I6AGF9-F1
#
_entry.id   AF-A0A1I6AGF9-F1
#
_cell.length_a   1.000
_cell.length_b   1.000
_cell.length_c   1.000
_cell.angle_alpha   90.00
_cell.angle_beta   90.00
_cell.angle_gamma   90.00
#
_symmetry.space_group_name_H-M   'P 1'
#
loop_
_entity.id
_entity.type
_entity.pdbx_description
1 polymer ?
#
loop_
_entity_poly.entity_id
_entity_poly.type
_entity_poly.pdbx_seq_one_letter_code
_entity_poly.pdbx_strand_id
1 'polypeptide(L)'
;MIKTAVILAAGMGSRLRERTIHRPKGFLELDELSIIEHSIKKLKACGIQTIFIGTGFKSEYYEALTIKYPEIICVKNASFQSTGSMYTLYLLKERLNEDFLLMESDLIYEKRGIEALVEDARHDIILASDLTYSADEVFIECNRDGSLKNMSKQRGNLDDVHAELVGISKISFSTYKMMCEFAEKHSKKDLDYEQALVGISSKTGLHIKKLCNYAWCEVDDEGHWQRAINVIYPIIKAKENLPKPVPRNVLLNPGPATTTDTVKYAQVVPDICPREKEFGSVMEFIAAELTKFVAPEDEYTTVLFGGSGTAAVESILSSVIGNRKVLIINNGAYGKRMCEIAKAYGIGFYEFESPAANGLEIVQLEKFIDAHQKEISHLAIVHNETTTGLLNPIEQIGEICSNHGIQMIVDAMSSYGAIPINMKRMNIHYLAASSNKNLQGMAGVSFVIAHKASLEKSRYLKPRNLYLNLYSQYEHFQTTGQMRFTPPVQTLYALKQAIIETKFEGIENRYARYSRNWEVLINGISKLGLTHLVDCDHHSKIITAIHEPDCEHYDFEKMHDFLYRRGFTIYPGKFAEKNTFRIANIGEITEKDIEDFLLLLEQYLKNESPMDNR
;
A
#
# COMPACT_ATOMS: atom_id res chain seq x y z
N MET A 1 -7.04 23.36 -26.18
CA MET A 1 -6.08 23.32 -25.05
C MET A 1 -6.59 24.29 -24.00
N ILE A 2 -6.83 23.81 -22.78
CA ILE A 2 -7.30 24.63 -21.66
C ILE A 2 -6.18 25.59 -21.24
N LYS A 3 -6.50 26.87 -21.07
CA LYS A 3 -5.53 27.91 -20.68
C LYS A 3 -5.84 28.56 -19.34
N THR A 4 -7.05 28.34 -18.83
CA THR A 4 -7.55 29.00 -17.62
C THR A 4 -7.83 27.98 -16.52
N ALA A 5 -7.51 28.35 -15.29
CA ALA A 5 -7.89 27.63 -14.08
C ALA A 5 -8.62 28.56 -13.11
N VAL A 6 -9.51 27.99 -12.31
CA VAL A 6 -10.26 28.64 -11.24
C VAL A 6 -10.02 27.85 -9.96
N ILE A 7 -9.48 28.51 -8.94
CA ILE A 7 -9.27 27.92 -7.62
C ILE A 7 -10.23 28.55 -6.61
N LEU A 8 -11.05 27.72 -5.96
CA LEU A 8 -11.95 28.14 -4.90
C LEU A 8 -11.21 28.15 -3.56
N ALA A 9 -11.04 29.34 -2.99
CA ALA A 9 -10.15 29.60 -1.86
C ALA A 9 -10.79 30.53 -0.81
N ALA A 10 -12.12 30.53 -0.70
CA ALA A 10 -12.85 31.44 0.19
C ALA A 10 -13.06 30.89 1.61
N GLY A 11 -12.92 29.57 1.80
CA GLY A 11 -13.22 28.87 3.05
C GLY A 11 -12.29 29.21 4.22
N MET A 12 -12.82 29.12 5.44
CA MET A 12 -12.07 29.47 6.67
C MET A 12 -11.19 28.33 7.20
N GLY A 13 -11.50 27.06 6.88
CA GLY A 13 -10.76 25.91 7.38
C GLY A 13 -10.77 25.77 8.91
N SER A 14 -11.92 25.98 9.53
CA SER A 14 -12.09 25.97 10.99
C SER A 14 -11.67 24.66 11.67
N ARG A 15 -11.70 23.53 10.95
CA ARG A 15 -11.32 22.20 11.44
C ARG A 15 -9.81 22.03 11.70
N LEU A 16 -8.95 22.87 11.11
CA LEU A 16 -7.49 22.87 11.29
C LEU A 16 -7.00 23.67 12.52
N ARG A 17 -7.93 24.22 13.31
CA ARG A 17 -7.66 24.94 14.56
C ARG A 17 -6.51 25.95 14.42
N GLU A 18 -5.44 25.78 15.20
CA GLU A 18 -4.30 26.71 15.29
C GLU A 18 -3.62 26.99 13.96
N ARG A 19 -3.61 26.02 13.02
CA ARG A 19 -2.91 26.17 11.74
C ARG A 19 -3.53 27.20 10.81
N THR A 20 -4.83 27.47 10.95
CA THR A 20 -5.62 28.35 10.07
C THR A 20 -6.13 29.62 10.76
N ILE A 21 -5.80 29.85 12.05
CA ILE A 21 -6.18 31.08 12.76
C ILE A 21 -5.65 32.33 12.03
N HIS A 22 -4.40 32.25 11.57
CA HIS A 22 -3.70 33.41 11.02
C HIS A 22 -3.46 33.36 9.50
N ARG A 23 -3.79 32.25 8.84
CA ARG A 23 -3.57 32.03 7.39
C ARG A 23 -4.65 31.13 6.76
N PRO A 24 -4.93 31.24 5.45
CA PRO A 24 -5.80 30.29 4.74
C PRO A 24 -5.19 28.88 4.65
N LYS A 25 -6.03 27.85 4.45
CA LYS A 25 -5.63 26.44 4.34
C LYS A 25 -4.63 26.19 3.21
N GLY A 26 -4.82 26.85 2.06
CA GLY A 26 -3.90 26.74 0.93
C GLY A 26 -2.47 27.22 1.23
N PHE A 27 -2.25 27.91 2.36
CA PHE A 27 -0.94 28.38 2.83
C PHE A 27 -0.30 27.50 3.91
N LEU A 28 -0.80 26.27 4.09
CA LEU A 28 -0.01 25.21 4.75
C LEU A 28 1.21 24.87 3.88
N GLU A 29 2.34 24.56 4.50
CA GLU A 29 3.64 24.47 3.82
C GLU A 29 4.20 23.04 3.77
N LEU A 30 4.68 22.65 2.59
CA LEU A 30 5.37 21.39 2.30
C LEU A 30 6.67 21.72 1.56
N ASP A 31 7.81 21.27 2.09
CA ASP A 31 9.15 21.60 1.55
C ASP A 31 9.29 23.11 1.25
N GLU A 32 8.96 23.97 2.23
CA GLU A 32 9.08 25.44 2.16
C GLU A 32 8.16 26.15 1.15
N LEU A 33 7.26 25.42 0.48
CA LEU A 33 6.25 25.98 -0.42
C LEU A 33 4.85 25.73 0.11
N SER A 34 3.97 26.71 -0.07
CA SER A 34 2.57 26.53 0.27
C SER A 34 1.88 25.51 -0.66
N ILE A 35 0.84 24.82 -0.19
CA ILE A 35 0.01 23.90 -1.00
C ILE A 35 -0.47 24.60 -2.28
N ILE A 36 -0.93 25.85 -2.16
CA ILE A 36 -1.39 26.63 -3.31
C ILE A 36 -0.26 26.90 -4.31
N GLU A 37 0.96 27.16 -3.85
CA GLU A 37 2.11 27.35 -4.74
C GLU A 37 2.53 26.08 -5.45
N HIS A 38 2.44 24.92 -4.79
CA HIS A 38 2.59 23.63 -5.46
C HIS A 38 1.57 23.47 -6.58
N SER A 39 0.30 23.80 -6.31
CA SER A 39 -0.78 23.75 -7.31
C SER A 39 -0.52 24.69 -8.49
N ILE A 40 -0.16 25.95 -8.23
CA ILE A 40 0.18 26.95 -9.26
C ILE A 40 1.34 26.47 -10.14
N LYS A 41 2.42 25.93 -9.55
CA LYS A 41 3.56 25.41 -10.31
C LYS A 41 3.16 24.25 -11.22
N LYS A 42 2.30 23.34 -10.75
CA LYS A 42 1.79 22.22 -11.56
C LYS A 42 0.91 22.69 -12.71
N LEU A 43 -0.02 23.62 -12.45
CA LEU A 43 -0.86 24.24 -13.47
C LEU A 43 -0.04 24.89 -14.58
N LYS A 44 0.98 25.69 -14.21
CA LYS A 44 1.90 26.31 -15.17
C LYS A 44 2.67 25.28 -16.00
N ALA A 45 3.16 24.22 -15.36
CA ALA A 45 3.87 23.14 -16.03
C ALA A 45 2.98 22.36 -17.01
N CYS A 46 1.65 22.43 -16.85
CA CYS A 46 0.66 21.88 -17.77
C CYS A 46 0.11 22.90 -18.79
N GLY A 47 0.71 24.09 -18.87
CA GLY A 47 0.37 25.10 -19.88
C GLY A 47 -0.77 26.05 -19.51
N ILE A 48 -1.22 26.08 -18.26
CA ILE A 48 -2.19 27.09 -17.78
C ILE A 48 -1.53 28.47 -17.74
N GLN A 49 -2.23 29.47 -18.28
CA GLN A 49 -1.75 30.82 -18.51
C GLN A 49 -2.45 31.87 -17.65
N THR A 50 -3.66 31.56 -17.15
CA THR A 50 -4.44 32.46 -16.30
C THR A 50 -5.06 31.66 -15.16
N ILE A 51 -4.93 32.16 -13.93
CA ILE A 51 -5.44 31.51 -12.74
C ILE A 51 -6.33 32.49 -11.99
N PHE A 52 -7.64 32.28 -12.05
CA PHE A 52 -8.57 32.99 -11.19
C PHE A 52 -8.60 32.34 -9.81
N ILE A 53 -8.51 33.13 -8.75
CA ILE A 53 -8.66 32.65 -7.37
C ILE A 53 -9.86 33.35 -6.74
N GLY A 54 -10.89 32.58 -6.42
CA GLY A 54 -12.03 33.05 -5.65
C GLY A 54 -11.68 33.10 -4.17
N THR A 55 -11.33 34.29 -3.66
CA THR A 55 -10.83 34.47 -2.30
C THR A 55 -11.95 34.85 -1.32
N GLY A 56 -11.68 34.76 -0.02
CA GLY A 56 -12.64 35.11 1.02
C GLY A 56 -11.93 35.40 2.33
N PHE A 57 -11.87 34.39 3.20
CA PHE A 57 -11.09 34.45 4.42
C PHE A 57 -9.63 34.82 4.14
N LYS A 58 -9.16 35.90 4.77
CA LYS A 58 -7.77 36.40 4.68
C LYS A 58 -7.25 36.53 3.24
N SER A 59 -8.05 37.19 2.38
CA SER A 59 -7.77 37.36 0.95
C SER A 59 -6.42 38.01 0.67
N GLU A 60 -5.88 38.81 1.60
CA GLU A 60 -4.59 39.49 1.50
C GLU A 60 -3.42 38.54 1.22
N TYR A 61 -3.50 37.28 1.67
CA TYR A 61 -2.47 36.27 1.39
C TYR A 61 -2.41 35.90 -0.10
N TYR A 62 -3.58 35.67 -0.72
CA TYR A 62 -3.66 35.35 -2.15
C TYR A 62 -3.37 36.59 -3.01
N GLU A 63 -3.79 37.78 -2.57
CA GLU A 63 -3.44 39.04 -3.23
C GLU A 63 -1.93 39.26 -3.25
N ALA A 64 -1.21 38.94 -2.17
CA ALA A 64 0.25 39.02 -2.13
C ALA A 64 0.94 38.04 -3.11
N LEU A 65 0.33 36.87 -3.39
CA LEU A 65 0.88 35.91 -4.37
C LEU A 65 0.92 36.48 -5.79
N THR A 66 0.08 37.46 -6.13
CA THR A 66 0.06 38.08 -7.47
C THR A 66 1.38 38.78 -7.82
N ILE A 67 2.15 39.20 -6.81
CA ILE A 67 3.50 39.78 -7.01
C ILE A 67 4.46 38.72 -7.58
N LYS A 68 4.34 37.47 -7.10
CA LYS A 68 5.19 36.34 -7.52
C LYS A 68 4.66 35.65 -8.77
N TYR A 69 3.34 35.64 -8.95
CA TYR A 69 2.64 34.99 -10.05
C TYR A 69 1.65 35.99 -10.70
N PRO A 70 2.11 36.84 -11.63
CA PRO A 70 1.29 37.88 -12.27
C PRO A 70 0.08 37.37 -13.04
N GLU A 71 0.05 36.09 -13.39
CA GLU A 71 -1.08 35.40 -14.02
C GLU A 71 -2.27 35.15 -13.09
N ILE A 72 -2.12 35.42 -11.79
CA ILE A 72 -3.17 35.24 -10.79
C ILE A 72 -4.11 36.46 -10.80
N ILE A 73 -5.41 36.19 -10.84
CA ILE A 73 -6.47 37.19 -10.71
C ILE A 73 -7.37 36.83 -9.52
N CYS A 74 -7.26 37.60 -8.43
CA CYS A 74 -8.09 37.39 -7.25
C CYS A 74 -9.48 38.04 -7.40
N VAL A 75 -10.52 37.30 -7.04
CA VAL A 75 -11.91 37.81 -6.95
C VAL A 75 -12.45 37.50 -5.56
N LYS A 76 -12.63 38.55 -4.75
CA LYS A 76 -13.02 38.42 -3.35
C LYS A 76 -14.52 38.21 -3.18
N ASN A 77 -14.89 37.10 -2.56
CA ASN A 77 -16.21 36.89 -1.98
C ASN A 77 -16.28 37.57 -0.60
N ALA A 78 -16.88 38.77 -0.54
CA ALA A 78 -17.06 39.50 0.72
C ALA A 78 -18.07 38.83 1.69
N SER A 79 -18.89 37.90 1.20
CA SER A 79 -19.93 37.21 1.98
C SER A 79 -19.57 35.75 2.31
N PHE A 80 -18.29 35.37 2.19
CA PHE A 80 -17.79 33.99 2.32
C PHE A 80 -18.22 33.25 3.59
N GLN A 81 -18.51 33.95 4.70
CA GLN A 81 -18.98 33.33 5.95
C GLN A 81 -20.43 32.82 5.89
N SER A 82 -21.20 33.31 4.91
CA SER A 82 -22.64 33.06 4.77
C SER A 82 -22.99 32.46 3.42
N THR A 83 -21.98 31.96 2.69
CA THR A 83 -22.16 31.43 1.34
C THR A 83 -21.32 30.19 1.08
N GLY A 84 -21.85 29.23 0.34
CA GLY A 84 -21.15 28.04 -0.14
C GLY A 84 -20.16 28.30 -1.28
N SER A 85 -19.50 27.22 -1.72
CA SER A 85 -18.45 27.27 -2.73
C SER A 85 -18.96 27.72 -4.11
N MET A 86 -20.21 27.42 -4.47
CA MET A 86 -20.81 27.84 -5.74
C MET A 86 -20.97 29.35 -5.83
N TYR A 87 -21.25 30.05 -4.72
CA TYR A 87 -21.36 31.51 -4.73
C TYR A 87 -20.03 32.17 -5.10
N THR A 88 -18.92 31.65 -4.54
CA THR A 88 -17.57 32.12 -4.85
C THR A 88 -17.27 31.93 -6.34
N LEU A 89 -17.63 30.77 -6.89
CA LEU A 89 -17.52 30.47 -8.32
C LEU A 89 -18.44 31.37 -9.18
N TYR A 90 -19.64 31.69 -8.70
CA TYR A 90 -20.61 32.56 -9.39
C TYR A 90 -20.10 34.00 -9.56
N LEU A 91 -19.31 34.52 -8.61
CA LEU A 91 -18.74 35.89 -8.70
C LEU A 91 -17.78 36.07 -9.89
N LEU A 92 -17.34 34.98 -10.52
CA LEU A 92 -16.49 34.99 -11.71
C LEU A 92 -17.28 35.03 -13.03
N LYS A 93 -18.62 35.06 -12.99
CA LYS A 93 -19.51 34.94 -14.17
C LYS A 93 -19.20 35.94 -15.28
N GLU A 94 -18.84 37.17 -14.90
CA GLU A 94 -18.54 38.27 -15.84
C GLU A 94 -17.07 38.29 -16.29
N ARG A 95 -16.23 37.39 -15.76
CA ARG A 95 -14.77 37.35 -16.01
C ARG A 95 -14.33 36.12 -16.81
N LEU A 96 -15.04 35.01 -16.66
CA LEU A 96 -14.77 33.78 -17.40
C LEU A 96 -15.51 33.78 -18.75
N ASN A 97 -14.85 33.30 -19.80
CA ASN A 97 -15.42 33.24 -21.15
C ASN A 97 -14.94 32.03 -21.98
N GLU A 98 -14.21 31.10 -21.36
CA GLU A 98 -13.64 29.91 -21.98
C GLU A 98 -13.69 28.70 -21.04
N ASP A 99 -13.37 27.52 -21.55
CA ASP A 99 -13.26 26.29 -20.77
C ASP A 99 -12.10 26.39 -19.77
N PHE A 100 -12.28 25.86 -18.55
CA PHE A 100 -11.30 26.00 -17.49
C PHE A 100 -11.19 24.75 -16.59
N LEU A 101 -10.10 24.69 -15.82
CA LEU A 101 -9.99 23.75 -14.71
C LEU A 101 -10.56 24.37 -13.43
N LEU A 102 -11.57 23.77 -12.83
CA LEU A 102 -12.10 24.11 -11.52
C LEU A 102 -11.40 23.29 -10.45
N MET A 103 -10.90 23.92 -9.38
CA MET A 103 -10.13 23.28 -8.33
C MET A 103 -10.42 23.88 -6.95
N GLU A 104 -10.17 23.09 -5.91
CA GLU A 104 -10.14 23.55 -4.51
C GLU A 104 -8.72 23.97 -4.08
N SER A 105 -8.62 24.84 -3.06
CA SER A 105 -7.35 25.46 -2.64
C SER A 105 -6.49 24.63 -1.70
N ASP A 106 -7.05 23.59 -1.11
CA ASP A 106 -6.50 22.75 -0.04
C ASP A 106 -6.13 21.33 -0.52
N LEU A 107 -5.94 21.19 -1.83
CA LEU A 107 -5.56 19.93 -2.46
C LEU A 107 -4.05 19.77 -2.58
N ILE A 108 -3.56 18.59 -2.23
CA ILE A 108 -2.23 18.09 -2.58
C ILE A 108 -2.46 16.91 -3.52
N TYR A 109 -1.88 16.92 -4.72
CA TYR A 109 -2.23 15.97 -5.78
C TYR A 109 -1.10 15.74 -6.78
N GLU A 110 -1.08 14.59 -7.46
CA GLU A 110 -0.15 14.31 -8.58
C GLU A 110 -0.45 15.19 -9.81
N LYS A 111 0.60 15.73 -10.46
CA LYS A 111 0.50 16.48 -11.72
C LYS A 111 -0.25 15.72 -12.82
N ARG A 112 -0.11 14.38 -12.84
CA ARG A 112 -0.78 13.46 -13.76
C ARG A 112 -2.30 13.67 -13.84
N GLY A 113 -2.94 14.15 -12.77
CA GLY A 113 -4.37 14.47 -12.78
C GLY A 113 -4.71 15.64 -13.69
N ILE A 114 -3.89 16.70 -13.66
CA ILE A 114 -4.05 17.84 -14.57
C ILE A 114 -3.79 17.40 -16.01
N GLU A 115 -2.71 16.64 -16.25
CA GLU A 115 -2.35 16.12 -17.58
C GLU A 115 -3.51 15.29 -18.15
N ALA A 116 -4.06 14.36 -17.36
CA ALA A 116 -5.18 13.53 -17.75
C ALA A 116 -6.44 14.33 -18.11
N LEU A 117 -6.68 15.49 -17.47
CA LEU A 117 -7.81 16.36 -17.81
C LEU A 117 -7.53 17.19 -19.07
N VAL A 118 -6.33 17.76 -19.19
CA VAL A 118 -5.96 18.65 -20.30
C VAL A 118 -5.85 17.89 -21.63
N GLU A 119 -5.35 16.65 -21.60
CA GLU A 119 -5.15 15.80 -22.78
C GLU A 119 -6.45 15.13 -23.28
N ASP A 120 -7.44 14.99 -22.41
CA ASP A 120 -8.69 14.32 -22.76
C ASP A 120 -9.54 15.19 -23.70
N ALA A 121 -10.07 14.59 -24.78
CA ALA A 121 -10.79 15.31 -25.82
C ALA A 121 -12.17 15.82 -25.39
N ARG A 122 -12.77 15.27 -24.33
CA ARG A 122 -14.09 15.67 -23.83
C ARG A 122 -14.00 17.03 -23.12
N HIS A 123 -15.04 17.86 -23.19
CA HIS A 123 -15.00 19.21 -22.62
C HIS A 123 -15.32 19.26 -21.13
N ASP A 124 -16.16 18.34 -20.64
CA ASP A 124 -16.66 18.31 -19.27
C ASP A 124 -16.28 17.00 -18.58
N ILE A 125 -15.33 17.09 -17.65
CA ILE A 125 -14.71 15.93 -17.00
C ILE A 125 -14.52 16.23 -15.52
N ILE A 126 -14.98 15.32 -14.67
CA ILE A 126 -14.74 15.34 -13.23
C ILE A 126 -13.64 14.33 -12.93
N LEU A 127 -12.55 14.79 -12.30
CA LEU A 127 -11.48 13.91 -11.88
C LEU A 127 -11.92 13.15 -10.63
N ALA A 128 -11.74 11.84 -10.67
CA ALA A 128 -12.06 10.95 -9.58
C ALA A 128 -10.92 9.99 -9.28
N SER A 129 -10.95 9.38 -8.11
CA SER A 129 -9.95 8.42 -7.66
C SER A 129 -10.59 7.16 -7.06
N ASP A 130 -9.77 6.18 -6.71
CA ASP A 130 -10.18 5.12 -5.78
C ASP A 130 -10.53 5.73 -4.41
N LEU A 131 -11.32 5.00 -3.61
CA LEU A 131 -11.70 5.48 -2.28
C LEU A 131 -10.46 5.64 -1.39
N THR A 132 -10.34 6.81 -0.76
CA THR A 132 -9.18 7.20 0.06
C THR A 132 -9.32 6.76 1.52
N TYR A 133 -10.53 6.44 1.96
CA TYR A 133 -10.87 6.12 3.36
C TYR A 133 -10.44 7.24 4.33
N SER A 134 -10.54 8.49 3.87
CA SER A 134 -10.17 9.70 4.62
C SER A 134 -11.22 10.16 5.63
N ALA A 135 -12.43 9.60 5.60
CA ALA A 135 -13.58 9.97 6.42
C ALA A 135 -14.21 11.36 6.12
N ASP A 136 -13.88 11.96 4.97
CA ASP A 136 -14.59 13.12 4.40
C ASP A 136 -14.83 12.94 2.90
N GLU A 137 -14.99 11.69 2.45
CA GLU A 137 -15.11 11.37 1.03
C GLU A 137 -16.39 11.96 0.44
N VAL A 138 -16.28 12.52 -0.77
CA VAL A 138 -17.44 12.79 -1.62
C VAL A 138 -17.53 11.65 -2.63
N PHE A 139 -18.43 10.69 -2.35
CA PHE A 139 -18.67 9.53 -3.21
C PHE A 139 -19.39 9.93 -4.50
N ILE A 140 -18.98 9.35 -5.61
CA ILE A 140 -19.56 9.56 -6.94
C ILE A 140 -20.34 8.32 -7.36
N GLU A 141 -21.57 8.55 -7.82
CA GLU A 141 -22.39 7.57 -8.53
C GLU A 141 -22.42 7.91 -10.02
N CYS A 142 -22.26 6.89 -10.87
CA CYS A 142 -22.25 7.04 -12.32
C CYS A 142 -23.46 6.41 -12.99
N ASN A 143 -23.89 7.02 -14.10
CA ASN A 143 -24.75 6.36 -15.08
C ASN A 143 -23.97 5.25 -15.80
N ARG A 144 -24.69 4.38 -16.51
CA ARG A 144 -24.09 3.26 -17.28
C ARG A 144 -23.10 3.70 -18.35
N ASP A 145 -23.21 4.93 -18.85
CA ASP A 145 -22.30 5.53 -19.84
C ASP A 145 -21.06 6.20 -19.20
N GLY A 146 -20.93 6.12 -17.87
CA GLY A 146 -19.82 6.73 -17.12
C GLY A 146 -19.95 8.23 -16.89
N SER A 147 -21.13 8.81 -17.13
CA SER A 147 -21.44 10.19 -16.74
C SER A 147 -21.90 10.28 -15.28
N LEU A 148 -21.76 11.47 -14.68
CA LEU A 148 -22.22 11.75 -13.32
C LEU A 148 -23.73 11.50 -13.19
N LYS A 149 -24.13 10.66 -12.24
CA LYS A 149 -25.53 10.54 -11.79
C LYS A 149 -25.75 11.38 -10.55
N ASN A 150 -24.93 11.18 -9.52
CA ASN A 150 -25.08 11.81 -8.21
C ASN A 150 -23.74 11.90 -7.45
N MET A 151 -23.69 12.74 -6.42
CA MET A 151 -22.58 12.84 -5.45
C MET A 151 -23.12 12.93 -4.03
N SER A 152 -22.44 12.29 -3.07
CA SER A 152 -22.80 12.44 -1.66
C SER A 152 -21.64 12.15 -0.72
N LYS A 153 -21.57 12.87 0.41
CA LYS A 153 -20.71 12.51 1.54
C LYS A 153 -21.22 11.29 2.32
N GLN A 154 -22.48 10.90 2.11
CA GLN A 154 -23.08 9.76 2.78
C GLN A 154 -23.28 8.64 1.78
N ARG A 155 -22.53 7.54 1.95
CA ARG A 155 -22.61 6.35 1.09
C ARG A 155 -24.04 5.81 0.93
N GLY A 156 -24.87 5.88 1.97
CA GLY A 156 -26.25 5.40 1.93
C GLY A 156 -27.21 6.19 1.03
N ASN A 157 -26.79 7.34 0.51
CA ASN A 157 -27.59 8.16 -0.41
C ASN A 157 -27.37 7.81 -1.89
N LEU A 158 -26.51 6.82 -2.17
CA LEU A 158 -26.15 6.39 -3.53
C LEU A 158 -26.52 4.92 -3.72
N ASP A 159 -26.99 4.56 -4.91
CA ASP A 159 -27.29 3.15 -5.24
C ASP A 159 -25.99 2.35 -5.41
N ASP A 160 -24.97 2.99 -6.01
CA ASP A 160 -23.65 2.41 -6.22
C ASP A 160 -22.55 3.47 -6.07
N VAL A 161 -21.40 3.07 -5.51
CA VAL A 161 -20.23 3.94 -5.33
C VAL A 161 -19.18 3.57 -6.35
N HIS A 162 -18.98 4.44 -7.33
CA HIS A 162 -18.03 4.23 -8.41
C HIS A 162 -16.61 4.72 -8.06
N ALA A 163 -16.52 5.90 -7.47
CA ALA A 163 -15.27 6.61 -7.23
C ALA A 163 -15.43 7.68 -6.14
N GLU A 164 -14.32 8.33 -5.78
CA GLU A 164 -14.28 9.51 -4.92
C GLU A 164 -13.90 10.75 -5.73
N LEU A 165 -14.60 11.86 -5.50
CA LEU A 165 -14.30 13.17 -6.10
C LEU A 165 -12.95 13.69 -5.59
N VAL A 166 -12.10 14.14 -6.51
CA VAL A 166 -10.77 14.69 -6.20
C VAL A 166 -10.80 16.20 -5.88
N GLY A 167 -11.87 16.89 -6.26
CA GLY A 167 -11.96 18.36 -6.17
C GLY A 167 -11.29 19.08 -7.35
N ILE A 168 -11.04 18.38 -8.47
CA ILE A 168 -10.50 18.93 -9.71
C ILE A 168 -11.41 18.53 -10.87
N SER A 169 -11.88 19.48 -11.67
CA SER A 169 -12.73 19.21 -12.83
C SER A 169 -12.35 20.09 -14.02
N LYS A 170 -12.44 19.56 -15.24
CA LYS A 170 -12.44 20.36 -16.46
C LYS A 170 -13.89 20.71 -16.81
N ILE A 171 -14.19 21.99 -16.84
CA ILE A 171 -15.56 22.51 -17.02
C ILE A 171 -15.60 23.37 -18.27
N SER A 172 -16.52 23.06 -19.17
CA SER A 172 -16.75 23.89 -20.34
C SER A 172 -17.44 25.20 -19.95
N PHE A 173 -17.20 26.26 -20.72
CA PHE A 173 -17.90 27.53 -20.47
C PHE A 173 -19.43 27.38 -20.55
N SER A 174 -19.91 26.45 -21.38
CA SER A 174 -21.34 26.14 -21.50
C SER A 174 -21.90 25.50 -20.22
N THR A 175 -21.19 24.53 -19.65
CA THR A 175 -21.54 23.89 -18.36
C THR A 175 -21.50 24.88 -17.22
N TYR A 176 -20.47 25.73 -17.17
CA TYR A 176 -20.38 26.78 -16.16
C TYR A 176 -21.60 27.73 -16.18
N LYS A 177 -22.06 28.16 -17.36
CA LYS A 177 -23.29 28.96 -17.48
C LYS A 177 -24.51 28.22 -16.93
N MET A 178 -24.65 26.93 -17.22
CA MET A 178 -25.73 26.10 -16.66
C MET A 178 -25.64 26.01 -15.12
N MET A 179 -24.43 25.89 -14.56
CA MET A 179 -24.23 25.93 -13.10
C MET A 179 -24.66 27.28 -12.51
N CYS A 180 -24.31 28.39 -13.15
CA CYS A 180 -24.74 29.73 -12.71
C CYS A 180 -26.27 29.88 -12.77
N GLU A 181 -26.92 29.47 -13.85
CA GLU A 181 -28.38 29.50 -13.99
C GLU A 181 -29.09 28.61 -12.96
N PHE A 182 -28.48 27.45 -12.65
CA PHE A 182 -28.98 26.57 -11.60
C PHE A 182 -28.90 27.24 -10.23
N ALA A 183 -27.76 27.86 -9.91
CA ALA A 183 -27.55 28.58 -8.66
C ALA A 183 -28.50 29.78 -8.49
N GLU A 184 -28.80 30.52 -9.57
CA GLU A 184 -29.78 31.61 -9.57
C GLU A 184 -31.19 31.12 -9.17
N LYS A 185 -31.55 29.89 -9.52
CA LYS A 185 -32.86 29.28 -9.23
C LYS A 185 -32.97 28.64 -7.85
N HIS A 186 -31.84 28.31 -7.20
CA HIS A 186 -31.81 27.49 -5.98
C HIS A 186 -31.08 28.16 -4.81
N SER A 187 -31.27 29.47 -4.61
CA SER A 187 -30.60 30.25 -3.57
C SER A 187 -29.08 30.13 -3.62
N LYS A 188 -28.45 30.80 -4.60
CA LYS A 188 -27.00 30.88 -4.85
C LYS A 188 -26.08 30.97 -3.63
N LYS A 189 -26.57 31.41 -2.46
CA LYS A 189 -25.81 31.53 -1.23
C LYS A 189 -25.57 30.19 -0.55
N ASP A 190 -26.53 29.27 -0.51
CA ASP A 190 -26.43 28.06 0.32
C ASP A 190 -26.00 26.82 -0.49
N LEU A 191 -25.45 27.05 -1.68
CA LEU A 191 -25.14 26.01 -2.66
C LEU A 191 -23.63 25.81 -2.77
N ASP A 192 -23.20 24.55 -2.72
CA ASP A 192 -21.85 24.12 -3.07
C ASP A 192 -21.75 23.73 -4.55
N TYR A 193 -20.58 23.86 -5.16
CA TYR A 193 -20.42 23.70 -6.61
C TYR A 193 -20.73 22.25 -7.05
N GLU A 194 -20.49 21.28 -6.19
CA GLU A 194 -20.81 19.86 -6.38
C GLU A 194 -22.33 19.65 -6.51
N GLN A 195 -23.11 20.35 -5.68
CA GLN A 195 -24.58 20.31 -5.77
C GLN A 195 -25.07 20.93 -7.08
N ALA A 196 -24.40 21.98 -7.57
CA ALA A 196 -24.70 22.55 -8.88
C ALA A 196 -24.36 21.57 -10.02
N LEU A 197 -23.23 20.87 -9.96
CA LEU A 197 -22.84 19.83 -10.92
C LEU A 197 -23.87 18.69 -10.98
N VAL A 198 -24.28 18.17 -9.82
CA VAL A 198 -25.35 17.15 -9.72
C VAL A 198 -26.67 17.70 -10.29
N GLY A 199 -27.04 18.94 -9.94
CA GLY A 199 -28.28 19.56 -10.39
C GLY A 199 -28.40 19.74 -11.91
N ILE A 200 -27.27 19.78 -12.63
CA ILE A 200 -27.25 19.89 -14.09
C ILE A 200 -26.83 18.61 -14.81
N SER A 201 -26.46 17.54 -14.08
CA SER A 201 -25.90 16.31 -14.68
C SER A 201 -26.85 15.64 -15.69
N SER A 202 -28.16 15.74 -15.48
CA SER A 202 -29.17 15.25 -16.43
C SER A 202 -29.24 16.02 -17.76
N LYS A 203 -28.62 17.21 -17.82
CA LYS A 203 -28.67 18.12 -18.98
C LYS A 203 -27.36 18.18 -19.76
N THR A 204 -26.26 17.70 -19.17
CA THR A 204 -24.93 17.74 -19.77
C THR A 204 -24.13 16.50 -19.40
N GLY A 205 -23.38 15.95 -20.36
CA GLY A 205 -22.58 14.74 -20.16
C GLY A 205 -21.32 15.01 -19.34
N LEU A 206 -21.45 15.09 -18.01
CA LEU A 206 -20.32 15.25 -17.09
C LEU A 206 -19.60 13.90 -16.94
N HIS A 207 -18.52 13.67 -17.68
CA HIS A 207 -17.82 12.38 -17.64
C HIS A 207 -16.96 12.23 -16.39
N ILE A 208 -16.97 11.04 -15.77
CA ILE A 208 -16.11 10.74 -14.62
C ILE A 208 -14.82 10.09 -15.10
N LYS A 209 -13.68 10.79 -14.92
CA LYS A 209 -12.34 10.25 -15.21
C LYS A 209 -11.72 9.73 -13.92
N LYS A 210 -11.90 8.43 -13.66
CA LYS A 210 -11.26 7.77 -12.52
C LYS A 210 -9.80 7.45 -12.82
N LEU A 211 -8.88 7.95 -12.00
CA LEU A 211 -7.47 7.54 -12.02
C LEU A 211 -7.20 6.54 -10.90
N CYS A 212 -6.79 5.33 -11.27
CA CYS A 212 -6.38 4.31 -10.32
C CYS A 212 -4.99 4.61 -9.74
N ASN A 213 -4.77 4.28 -8.46
CA ASN A 213 -3.51 4.55 -7.76
C ASN A 213 -3.08 6.03 -7.94
N TYR A 214 -4.01 6.94 -7.69
CA TYR A 214 -3.81 8.39 -7.78
C TYR A 214 -3.60 8.96 -6.38
N ALA A 215 -2.40 9.48 -6.13
CA ALA A 215 -2.02 10.06 -4.85
C ALA A 215 -2.51 11.50 -4.77
N TRP A 216 -3.48 11.71 -3.90
CA TRP A 216 -4.00 13.02 -3.57
C TRP A 216 -4.61 13.03 -2.16
N CYS A 217 -4.83 14.23 -1.63
CA CYS A 217 -5.66 14.47 -0.46
C CYS A 217 -6.13 15.93 -0.41
N GLU A 218 -7.34 16.12 0.11
CA GLU A 218 -7.81 17.39 0.68
C GLU A 218 -7.31 17.54 2.11
N VAL A 219 -6.89 18.74 2.50
CA VAL A 219 -6.41 19.04 3.86
C VAL A 219 -7.44 19.86 4.64
N ASP A 220 -8.29 19.15 5.37
CA ASP A 220 -9.40 19.73 6.11
C ASP A 220 -9.20 19.80 7.61
N ASP A 221 -8.51 18.81 8.17
CA ASP A 221 -8.23 18.68 9.59
C ASP A 221 -6.80 18.18 9.84
N GLU A 222 -6.44 18.00 11.12
CA GLU A 222 -5.10 17.54 11.48
C GLU A 222 -4.83 16.10 11.02
N GLY A 223 -5.84 15.23 10.98
CA GLY A 223 -5.69 13.86 10.48
C GLY A 223 -5.32 13.85 9.00
N HIS A 224 -6.02 14.66 8.20
CA HIS A 224 -5.70 14.86 6.79
C HIS A 224 -4.29 15.45 6.61
N TRP A 225 -3.92 16.43 7.42
CA TRP A 225 -2.57 17.01 7.40
C TRP A 225 -1.48 15.99 7.71
N GLN A 226 -1.68 15.15 8.74
CA GLN A 226 -0.74 14.09 9.08
C GLN A 226 -0.64 13.04 7.96
N ARG A 227 -1.76 12.67 7.33
CA ARG A 227 -1.75 11.78 6.16
C ARG A 227 -1.04 12.41 4.96
N ALA A 228 -1.24 13.71 4.74
CA ALA A 228 -0.61 14.45 3.67
C ALA A 228 0.92 14.42 3.78
N ILE A 229 1.47 14.79 4.95
CA ILE A 229 2.93 14.89 5.14
C ILE A 229 3.61 13.52 5.21
N ASN A 230 2.96 12.52 5.80
CA ASN A 230 3.60 11.24 6.11
C ASN A 230 3.40 10.18 5.02
N VAL A 231 2.43 10.36 4.12
CA VAL A 231 2.06 9.35 3.12
C VAL A 231 1.92 9.97 1.72
N ILE A 232 1.01 10.91 1.54
CA ILE A 232 0.59 11.37 0.20
C ILE A 232 1.67 12.20 -0.50
N TYR A 233 2.17 13.23 0.15
CA TYR A 233 3.18 14.10 -0.44
C TYR A 233 4.50 13.36 -0.75
N PRO A 234 5.01 12.47 0.13
CA PRO A 234 6.13 11.59 -0.23
C PRO A 234 5.90 10.76 -1.50
N ILE A 235 4.70 10.21 -1.69
CA ILE A 235 4.36 9.42 -2.90
C ILE A 235 4.32 10.30 -4.14
N ILE A 236 3.69 11.47 -4.06
CA ILE A 236 3.66 12.44 -5.16
C ILE A 236 5.09 12.80 -5.56
N LYS A 237 5.94 13.14 -4.59
CA LYS A 237 7.34 13.46 -4.81
C LYS A 237 8.10 12.30 -5.45
N ALA A 238 7.87 11.07 -5.00
CA ALA A 238 8.51 9.89 -5.56
C ALA A 238 8.08 9.66 -7.03
N LYS A 239 6.78 9.75 -7.33
CA LYS A 239 6.24 9.55 -8.69
C LYS A 239 6.67 10.65 -9.66
N GLU A 240 6.69 11.91 -9.22
CA GLU A 240 7.01 13.06 -10.08
C GLU A 240 8.52 13.23 -10.35
N ASN A 241 9.39 12.62 -9.54
CA ASN A 241 10.86 12.71 -9.70
C ASN A 241 11.49 11.45 -10.34
N LEU A 242 10.69 10.57 -10.95
CA LEU A 242 11.21 9.38 -11.63
C LEU A 242 12.06 9.79 -12.86
N PRO A 243 13.35 9.40 -12.94
CA PRO A 243 14.22 9.80 -14.05
C PRO A 243 13.81 9.15 -15.39
N LYS A 244 13.48 7.85 -15.35
CA LYS A 244 13.00 7.07 -16.49
C LYS A 244 12.28 5.80 -16.00
N PRO A 245 11.31 5.26 -16.77
CA PRO A 245 10.73 3.96 -16.47
C PRO A 245 11.76 2.83 -16.56
N VAL A 246 11.63 1.82 -15.69
CA VAL A 246 12.40 0.57 -15.74
C VAL A 246 11.57 -0.51 -16.44
N PRO A 247 12.17 -1.38 -17.30
CA PRO A 247 11.45 -2.50 -17.87
C PRO A 247 10.73 -3.33 -16.81
N ARG A 248 9.43 -3.55 -17.03
CA ARG A 248 8.57 -4.28 -16.09
C ARG A 248 8.54 -5.76 -16.45
N ASN A 249 9.07 -6.58 -15.56
CA ASN A 249 8.90 -8.04 -15.59
C ASN A 249 7.83 -8.44 -14.56
N VAL A 250 6.92 -9.32 -14.94
CA VAL A 250 5.89 -9.90 -14.08
C VAL A 250 6.46 -11.13 -13.38
N LEU A 251 6.76 -10.99 -12.09
CA LEU A 251 7.37 -12.03 -11.29
C LEU A 251 6.29 -12.81 -10.53
N LEU A 252 6.00 -14.03 -10.97
CA LEU A 252 5.04 -14.96 -10.36
C LEU A 252 5.73 -15.94 -9.39
N ASN A 253 6.86 -15.55 -8.81
CA ASN A 253 7.54 -16.24 -7.71
C ASN A 253 7.25 -15.54 -6.37
N PRO A 254 7.33 -16.22 -5.21
CA PRO A 254 6.88 -15.68 -3.92
C PRO A 254 7.87 -14.67 -3.30
N GLY A 255 8.64 -13.95 -4.10
CA GLY A 255 9.57 -12.89 -3.67
C GLY A 255 11.06 -13.26 -3.77
N PRO A 256 11.94 -12.37 -4.27
CA PRO A 256 11.66 -11.01 -4.74
C PRO A 256 10.65 -10.97 -5.89
N ALA A 257 9.71 -10.02 -5.85
CA ALA A 257 8.59 -9.91 -6.80
C ALA A 257 8.66 -8.56 -7.54
N THR A 258 7.74 -8.33 -8.48
CA THR A 258 7.67 -7.06 -9.22
C THR A 258 7.44 -5.91 -8.24
N THR A 259 8.20 -4.82 -8.38
CA THR A 259 8.07 -3.62 -7.54
C THR A 259 7.70 -2.40 -8.39
N THR A 260 7.26 -1.33 -7.74
CA THR A 260 7.14 0.00 -8.34
C THR A 260 8.53 0.55 -8.72
N ASP A 261 8.57 1.51 -9.65
CA ASP A 261 9.82 2.20 -9.99
C ASP A 261 10.26 3.18 -8.91
N THR A 262 9.30 3.73 -8.16
CA THR A 262 9.56 4.56 -6.98
C THR A 262 10.38 3.83 -5.93
N VAL A 263 10.06 2.56 -5.62
CA VAL A 263 10.89 1.72 -4.73
C VAL A 263 12.27 1.43 -5.34
N LYS A 264 12.35 1.20 -6.66
CA LYS A 264 13.66 0.98 -7.33
C LYS A 264 14.57 2.18 -7.19
N TYR A 265 14.05 3.37 -7.50
CA TYR A 265 14.80 4.63 -7.47
C TYR A 265 15.05 5.17 -6.06
N ALA A 266 14.28 4.75 -5.06
CA ALA A 266 14.54 5.10 -3.66
C ALA A 266 15.89 4.57 -3.13
N GLN A 267 16.55 3.64 -3.84
CA GLN A 267 17.92 3.23 -3.55
C GLN A 267 18.97 4.29 -3.96
N VAL A 268 18.62 5.19 -4.88
CA VAL A 268 19.51 6.20 -5.46
C VAL A 268 19.44 7.44 -4.59
N VAL A 269 20.31 7.49 -3.60
CA VAL A 269 20.44 8.59 -2.64
C VAL A 269 21.91 9.05 -2.55
N PRO A 270 22.19 10.27 -2.09
CA PRO A 270 23.55 10.68 -1.76
C PRO A 270 24.20 9.72 -0.75
N ASP A 271 25.52 9.54 -0.86
CA ASP A 271 26.27 8.73 0.11
C ASP A 271 26.13 9.32 1.52
N ILE A 272 25.89 8.45 2.50
CA ILE A 272 25.71 8.84 3.91
C ILE A 272 26.43 7.83 4.81
N CYS A 273 27.09 8.33 5.85
CA CYS A 273 27.60 7.47 6.92
C CYS A 273 26.41 6.96 7.76
N PRO A 274 26.22 5.64 7.96
CA PRO A 274 25.07 5.10 8.70
C PRO A 274 25.09 5.43 10.21
N ARG A 275 26.13 6.12 10.68
CA ARG A 275 26.27 6.60 12.05
C ARG A 275 25.70 8.02 12.23
N GLU A 276 25.36 8.70 11.14
CA GLU A 276 24.72 10.00 11.18
C GLU A 276 23.32 9.94 11.78
N LYS A 277 22.95 11.00 12.51
CA LYS A 277 21.65 11.09 13.18
C LYS A 277 20.49 11.01 12.19
N GLU A 278 20.67 11.58 11.01
CA GLU A 278 19.70 11.51 9.91
C GLU A 278 19.37 10.06 9.51
N PHE A 279 20.39 9.22 9.36
CA PHE A 279 20.18 7.82 9.01
C PHE A 279 19.59 7.02 10.18
N GLY A 280 19.95 7.38 11.42
CA GLY A 280 19.28 6.87 12.62
C GLY A 280 17.76 7.11 12.58
N SER A 281 17.32 8.32 12.22
CA SER A 281 15.90 8.65 12.06
C SER A 281 15.20 7.88 10.94
N VAL A 282 15.92 7.52 9.86
CA VAL A 282 15.39 6.62 8.82
C VAL A 282 15.11 5.23 9.39
N MET A 283 16.06 4.66 10.15
CA MET A 283 15.88 3.35 10.79
C MET A 283 14.78 3.37 11.85
N GLU A 284 14.69 4.44 12.63
CA GLU A 284 13.65 4.63 13.64
C GLU A 284 12.25 4.68 13.00
N PHE A 285 12.09 5.47 11.93
CA PHE A 285 10.86 5.49 11.14
C PHE A 285 10.50 4.09 10.64
N ILE A 286 11.46 3.37 10.06
CA ILE A 286 11.23 2.01 9.54
C ILE A 286 10.78 1.08 10.68
N ALA A 287 11.48 1.07 11.82
CA ALA A 287 11.14 0.20 12.94
C ALA A 287 9.76 0.52 13.55
N ALA A 288 9.44 1.79 13.68
CA ALA A 288 8.13 2.27 14.15
C ALA A 288 7.00 1.80 13.23
N GLU A 289 7.08 2.12 11.94
CA GLU A 289 6.02 1.82 10.98
C GLU A 289 5.85 0.32 10.74
N LEU A 290 6.94 -0.45 10.72
CA LEU A 290 6.85 -1.91 10.64
C LEU A 290 6.11 -2.51 11.84
N THR A 291 6.31 -1.94 13.04
CA THR A 291 5.61 -2.37 14.26
C THR A 291 4.11 -2.07 14.16
N LYS A 292 3.76 -0.82 13.78
CA LYS A 292 2.36 -0.34 13.68
C LYS A 292 1.46 -1.18 12.78
N PHE A 293 2.04 -1.83 11.77
CA PHE A 293 1.28 -2.71 10.87
C PHE A 293 0.65 -3.93 11.55
N VAL A 294 1.16 -4.36 12.71
CA VAL A 294 0.68 -5.60 13.36
C VAL A 294 0.52 -5.51 14.88
N ALA A 295 1.00 -4.44 15.51
CA ALA A 295 1.04 -4.33 16.96
C ALA A 295 1.13 -2.87 17.45
N PRO A 296 0.70 -2.58 18.69
CA PRO A 296 0.88 -1.26 19.29
C PRO A 296 2.33 -1.06 19.75
N GLU A 297 2.89 0.12 19.48
CA GLU A 297 4.32 0.42 19.66
C GLU A 297 4.77 0.60 21.11
N ASP A 298 3.85 0.78 22.04
CA ASP A 298 4.16 0.83 23.47
C ASP A 298 4.58 -0.55 23.99
N GLU A 299 3.96 -1.62 23.48
CA GLU A 299 4.21 -3.01 23.89
C GLU A 299 5.17 -3.78 22.97
N TYR A 300 5.30 -3.39 21.71
CA TYR A 300 6.10 -4.08 20.69
C TYR A 300 7.16 -3.18 20.06
N THR A 301 8.21 -3.79 19.51
CA THR A 301 9.28 -3.09 18.82
C THR A 301 9.84 -3.91 17.68
N THR A 302 10.42 -3.26 16.68
CA THR A 302 11.07 -3.91 15.55
C THR A 302 12.59 -3.86 15.69
N VAL A 303 13.24 -5.01 15.49
CA VAL A 303 14.70 -5.16 15.44
C VAL A 303 15.13 -5.47 14.01
N LEU A 304 15.97 -4.61 13.43
CA LEU A 304 16.42 -4.71 12.04
C LEU A 304 17.74 -5.47 11.93
N PHE A 305 17.89 -6.26 10.86
CA PHE A 305 19.11 -6.97 10.48
C PHE A 305 19.42 -6.80 8.99
N GLY A 306 20.70 -6.72 8.65
CA GLY A 306 21.17 -6.94 7.28
C GLY A 306 21.19 -8.44 7.00
N GLY A 307 20.38 -8.92 6.07
CA GLY A 307 20.28 -10.34 5.78
C GLY A 307 18.96 -10.75 5.12
N SER A 308 18.87 -12.03 4.77
CA SER A 308 17.64 -12.65 4.27
C SER A 308 16.64 -12.92 5.40
N GLY A 309 15.39 -13.25 5.09
CA GLY A 309 14.39 -13.62 6.11
C GLY A 309 14.83 -14.77 7.03
N THR A 310 15.70 -15.68 6.56
CA THR A 310 16.26 -16.74 7.42
C THR A 310 17.12 -16.17 8.56
N ALA A 311 17.81 -15.04 8.35
CA ALA A 311 18.54 -14.36 9.41
C ALA A 311 17.62 -13.90 10.55
N ALA A 312 16.40 -13.43 10.24
CA ALA A 312 15.42 -13.05 11.25
C ALA A 312 14.95 -14.27 12.07
N VAL A 313 14.58 -15.39 11.43
CA VAL A 313 14.17 -16.61 12.15
C VAL A 313 15.31 -17.18 12.99
N GLU A 314 16.52 -17.23 12.42
CA GLU A 314 17.71 -17.68 13.12
C GLU A 314 18.04 -16.77 14.32
N SER A 315 17.87 -15.45 14.18
CA SER A 315 18.08 -14.51 15.29
C SER A 315 17.14 -14.79 16.46
N ILE A 316 15.86 -15.11 16.20
CA ILE A 316 14.89 -15.43 17.25
C ILE A 316 15.30 -16.73 17.94
N LEU A 317 15.39 -17.84 17.19
CA LEU A 317 15.65 -19.17 17.75
C LEU A 317 16.97 -19.21 18.54
N SER A 318 18.02 -18.58 18.03
CA SER A 318 19.34 -18.54 18.69
C SER A 318 19.42 -17.60 19.90
N SER A 319 18.47 -16.68 20.09
CA SER A 319 18.53 -15.67 21.15
C SER A 319 17.52 -15.86 22.28
N VAL A 320 16.34 -16.41 22.01
CA VAL A 320 15.23 -16.38 23.00
C VAL A 320 14.98 -17.72 23.71
N ILE A 321 15.51 -18.82 23.18
CA ILE A 321 15.34 -20.16 23.76
C ILE A 321 16.41 -20.45 24.82
N GLY A 322 15.97 -20.52 26.08
CA GLY A 322 16.80 -20.86 27.23
C GLY A 322 17.00 -22.38 27.41
N ASN A 323 16.80 -22.87 28.63
CA ASN A 323 17.02 -24.29 29.00
C ASN A 323 15.83 -25.21 28.66
N ARG A 324 14.64 -24.64 28.48
CA ARG A 324 13.43 -25.35 28.04
C ARG A 324 13.44 -25.48 26.52
N LYS A 325 12.52 -26.27 25.98
CA LYS A 325 12.46 -26.60 24.55
C LYS A 325 11.55 -25.65 23.77
N VAL A 326 11.74 -25.61 22.46
CA VAL A 326 10.80 -25.06 21.47
C VAL A 326 10.05 -26.19 20.76
N LEU A 327 8.73 -26.08 20.62
CA LEU A 327 7.94 -26.96 19.75
C LEU A 327 7.88 -26.34 18.36
N ILE A 328 8.39 -27.04 17.35
CA ILE A 328 8.44 -26.56 15.97
C ILE A 328 7.40 -27.32 15.16
N ILE A 329 6.44 -26.59 14.58
CA ILE A 329 5.49 -27.17 13.63
C ILE A 329 6.18 -27.28 12.27
N ASN A 330 6.33 -28.50 11.78
CA ASN A 330 6.94 -28.79 10.49
C ASN A 330 5.91 -29.36 9.52
N ASN A 331 5.38 -28.48 8.67
CA ASN A 331 4.53 -28.83 7.52
C ASN A 331 5.09 -28.30 6.19
N GLY A 332 6.41 -28.17 6.10
CA GLY A 332 7.05 -27.77 4.85
C GLY A 332 8.51 -27.37 4.99
N ALA A 333 9.08 -26.84 3.92
CA ALA A 333 10.51 -26.53 3.85
C ALA A 333 10.98 -25.50 4.89
N TYR A 334 10.10 -24.59 5.34
CA TYR A 334 10.49 -23.52 6.26
C TYR A 334 10.44 -24.00 7.73
N GLY A 335 9.46 -24.84 8.09
CA GLY A 335 9.45 -25.52 9.40
C GLY A 335 10.64 -26.47 9.55
N LYS A 336 10.94 -27.26 8.52
CA LYS A 336 12.16 -28.08 8.45
C LYS A 336 13.44 -27.26 8.67
N ARG A 337 13.51 -26.06 8.07
CA ARG A 337 14.65 -25.14 8.27
C ARG A 337 14.76 -24.66 9.72
N MET A 338 13.65 -24.42 10.41
CA MET A 338 13.69 -24.09 11.85
C MET A 338 14.29 -25.25 12.66
N CYS A 339 13.94 -26.51 12.34
CA CYS A 339 14.57 -27.67 12.98
C CYS A 339 16.07 -27.76 12.67
N GLU A 340 16.50 -27.46 11.43
CA GLU A 340 17.92 -27.40 11.06
C GLU A 340 18.68 -26.32 11.86
N ILE A 341 18.11 -25.13 12.01
CA ILE A 341 18.66 -24.05 12.83
C ILE A 341 18.75 -24.51 14.30
N ALA A 342 17.70 -25.10 14.85
CA ALA A 342 17.69 -25.57 16.23
C ALA A 342 18.80 -26.61 16.48
N LYS A 343 18.98 -27.56 15.55
CA LYS A 343 20.08 -28.54 15.57
C LYS A 343 21.46 -27.86 15.53
N ALA A 344 21.67 -26.91 14.61
CA ALA A 344 22.94 -26.23 14.43
C ALA A 344 23.43 -25.49 15.70
N TYR A 345 22.49 -24.95 16.49
CA TYR A 345 22.80 -24.23 17.73
C TYR A 345 22.69 -25.07 19.01
N GLY A 346 22.41 -26.37 18.90
CA GLY A 346 22.17 -27.25 20.04
C GLY A 346 21.00 -26.78 20.91
N ILE A 347 19.94 -26.25 20.29
CA ILE A 347 18.71 -25.83 20.96
C ILE A 347 17.84 -27.08 21.15
N GLY A 348 17.35 -27.30 22.36
CA GLY A 348 16.38 -28.37 22.61
C GLY A 348 15.06 -28.06 21.90
N PHE A 349 14.56 -28.99 21.09
CA PHE A 349 13.29 -28.82 20.40
C PHE A 349 12.50 -30.13 20.31
N TYR A 350 11.20 -29.99 20.14
CA TYR A 350 10.29 -31.03 19.67
C TYR A 350 9.84 -30.68 18.26
N GLU A 351 9.73 -31.69 17.40
CA GLU A 351 9.19 -31.54 16.05
C GLU A 351 7.78 -32.10 16.02
N PHE A 352 6.82 -31.27 15.60
CA PHE A 352 5.45 -31.68 15.32
C PHE A 352 5.28 -31.74 13.80
N GLU A 353 5.39 -32.94 13.25
CA GLU A 353 5.21 -33.15 11.82
C GLU A 353 3.72 -33.08 11.45
N SER A 354 3.40 -32.35 10.39
CA SER A 354 2.04 -32.21 9.86
C SER A 354 2.07 -32.25 8.33
N PRO A 355 1.01 -32.73 7.66
CA PRO A 355 0.95 -32.74 6.20
C PRO A 355 1.14 -31.34 5.60
N ALA A 356 1.87 -31.25 4.48
CA ALA A 356 2.17 -29.98 3.81
C ALA A 356 1.03 -29.40 2.96
N ALA A 357 -0.01 -30.21 2.72
CA ALA A 357 -1.13 -29.87 1.82
C ALA A 357 -2.49 -29.78 2.53
N ASN A 358 -2.58 -30.23 3.78
CA ASN A 358 -3.83 -30.27 4.55
C ASN A 358 -3.72 -29.35 5.77
N GLY A 359 -4.86 -28.96 6.33
CA GLY A 359 -4.91 -28.20 7.57
C GLY A 359 -4.21 -28.91 8.73
N LEU A 360 -3.74 -28.12 9.70
CA LEU A 360 -3.09 -28.63 10.90
C LEU A 360 -4.11 -29.31 11.83
N GLU A 361 -3.78 -30.49 12.34
CA GLU A 361 -4.61 -31.23 13.30
C GLU A 361 -4.54 -30.62 14.71
N ILE A 362 -5.34 -29.56 14.94
CA ILE A 362 -5.31 -28.74 16.16
C ILE A 362 -5.48 -29.57 17.44
N VAL A 363 -6.39 -30.54 17.45
CA VAL A 363 -6.64 -31.41 18.62
C VAL A 363 -5.42 -32.26 18.97
N GLN A 364 -4.65 -32.70 17.97
CA GLN A 364 -3.43 -33.47 18.22
C GLN A 364 -2.29 -32.58 18.70
N LEU A 365 -2.19 -31.35 18.18
CA LEU A 365 -1.24 -30.35 18.66
C LEU A 365 -1.48 -30.04 20.15
N GLU A 366 -2.73 -29.79 20.53
CA GLU A 366 -3.09 -29.49 21.92
C GLU A 366 -2.73 -30.64 22.87
N LYS A 367 -3.10 -31.89 22.51
CA LYS A 367 -2.71 -33.09 23.27
C LYS A 367 -1.18 -33.23 23.41
N PHE A 368 -0.43 -32.89 22.37
CA PHE A 368 1.03 -32.93 22.43
C PHE A 368 1.57 -31.89 23.41
N ILE A 369 1.02 -30.67 23.38
CA ILE A 369 1.36 -29.59 24.30
C ILE A 369 1.04 -29.98 25.74
N ASP A 370 -0.15 -30.54 26.01
CA ASP A 370 -0.57 -31.02 27.34
C ASP A 370 0.45 -32.01 27.93
N ALA A 371 0.89 -32.98 27.12
CA ALA A 371 1.83 -34.02 27.53
C ALA A 371 3.23 -33.47 27.86
N HIS A 372 3.63 -32.34 27.28
CA HIS A 372 4.98 -31.78 27.38
C HIS A 372 5.02 -30.36 27.96
N GLN A 373 3.92 -29.88 28.57
CA GLN A 373 3.75 -28.47 28.97
C GLN A 373 4.89 -27.94 29.84
N LYS A 374 5.50 -28.77 30.70
CA LYS A 374 6.61 -28.36 31.58
C LYS A 374 7.93 -28.19 30.83
N GLU A 375 8.09 -28.86 29.69
CA GLU A 375 9.31 -28.82 28.88
C GLU A 375 9.27 -27.72 27.81
N ILE A 376 8.08 -27.38 27.29
CA ILE A 376 7.93 -26.44 26.17
C ILE A 376 7.82 -25.00 26.66
N SER A 377 8.78 -24.15 26.30
CA SER A 377 8.73 -22.72 26.58
C SER A 377 8.20 -21.87 25.43
N HIS A 378 8.39 -22.35 24.20
CA HIS A 378 8.08 -21.63 22.98
C HIS A 378 7.44 -22.58 21.95
N LEU A 379 6.60 -22.03 21.09
CA LEU A 379 6.12 -22.71 19.88
C LEU A 379 6.55 -21.87 18.67
N ALA A 380 7.11 -22.52 17.65
CA ALA A 380 7.52 -21.89 16.40
C ALA A 380 6.71 -22.43 15.21
N ILE A 381 6.17 -21.53 14.40
CA ILE A 381 5.33 -21.87 13.26
C ILE A 381 5.56 -20.91 12.08
N VAL A 382 5.38 -21.41 10.87
CA VAL A 382 5.33 -20.60 9.63
C VAL A 382 3.88 -20.23 9.34
N HIS A 383 3.54 -18.96 9.19
CA HIS A 383 2.15 -18.55 8.95
C HIS A 383 1.66 -18.96 7.56
N ASN A 384 2.40 -18.61 6.50
CA ASN A 384 2.09 -18.98 5.11
C ASN A 384 3.20 -19.85 4.52
N GLU A 385 2.95 -21.15 4.39
CA GLU A 385 3.90 -22.09 3.82
C GLU A 385 3.93 -21.99 2.28
N THR A 386 4.83 -21.15 1.76
CA THR A 386 5.05 -20.96 0.30
C THR A 386 5.53 -22.21 -0.46
N THR A 387 5.83 -23.30 0.25
CA THR A 387 6.06 -24.61 -0.37
C THR A 387 4.82 -25.08 -1.12
N THR A 388 3.62 -24.84 -0.59
CA THR A 388 2.34 -25.34 -1.14
C THR A 388 1.25 -24.28 -1.27
N GLY A 389 1.33 -23.19 -0.49
CA GLY A 389 0.27 -22.18 -0.36
C GLY A 389 -0.56 -22.32 0.91
N LEU A 390 -0.23 -23.28 1.78
CA LEU A 390 -0.95 -23.56 3.03
C LEU A 390 -0.85 -22.39 4.03
N LEU A 391 -2.00 -21.97 4.57
CA LEU A 391 -2.11 -20.97 5.63
C LEU A 391 -2.38 -21.66 6.97
N ASN A 392 -1.45 -21.54 7.92
CA ASN A 392 -1.60 -22.08 9.26
C ASN A 392 -2.48 -21.17 10.14
N PRO A 393 -3.38 -21.71 10.98
CA PRO A 393 -4.33 -20.94 11.78
C PRO A 393 -3.68 -20.36 13.05
N ILE A 394 -2.80 -19.37 12.90
CA ILE A 394 -1.99 -18.81 14.01
C ILE A 394 -2.82 -18.21 15.14
N GLU A 395 -4.05 -17.77 14.89
CA GLU A 395 -4.93 -17.23 15.94
C GLU A 395 -5.39 -18.33 16.91
N GLN A 396 -5.83 -19.48 16.39
CA GLN A 396 -6.22 -20.65 17.20
C GLN A 396 -5.02 -21.21 17.97
N ILE A 397 -3.85 -21.27 17.32
CA ILE A 397 -2.62 -21.76 17.95
C ILE A 397 -2.13 -20.77 19.03
N GLY A 398 -2.32 -19.48 18.79
CA GLY A 398 -2.04 -18.41 19.75
C GLY A 398 -2.86 -18.55 21.04
N GLU A 399 -4.14 -18.89 20.93
CA GLU A 399 -5.03 -19.16 22.06
C GLU A 399 -4.54 -20.38 22.87
N ILE A 400 -4.22 -21.49 22.20
CA ILE A 400 -3.65 -22.68 22.86
C ILE A 400 -2.34 -22.33 23.58
N CYS A 401 -1.44 -21.59 22.93
CA CYS A 401 -0.18 -21.16 23.54
C CYS A 401 -0.41 -20.28 24.78
N SER A 402 -1.40 -19.38 24.72
CA SER A 402 -1.76 -18.48 25.83
C SER A 402 -2.23 -19.27 27.05
N ASN A 403 -3.11 -20.26 26.84
CA ASN A 403 -3.63 -21.13 27.89
C ASN A 403 -2.54 -21.95 28.61
N HIS A 404 -1.41 -22.20 27.93
CA HIS A 404 -0.28 -22.97 28.45
C HIS A 404 0.93 -22.12 28.88
N GLY A 405 0.84 -20.79 28.79
CA GLY A 405 1.97 -19.90 29.07
C GLY A 405 3.18 -20.11 28.15
N ILE A 406 2.93 -20.53 26.90
CA ILE A 406 3.93 -20.75 25.86
C ILE A 406 4.05 -19.47 25.01
N GLN A 407 5.28 -19.05 24.73
CA GLN A 407 5.52 -17.90 23.85
C GLN A 407 5.53 -18.33 22.38
N MET A 408 4.75 -17.64 21.55
CA MET A 408 4.64 -17.98 20.13
C MET A 408 5.62 -17.19 19.26
N ILE A 409 6.35 -17.92 18.41
CA ILE A 409 7.25 -17.43 17.37
C ILE A 409 6.61 -17.70 16.02
N VAL A 410 6.42 -16.67 15.21
CA VAL A 410 5.79 -16.77 13.89
C VAL A 410 6.77 -16.32 12.81
N ASP A 411 7.12 -17.23 11.89
CA ASP A 411 7.67 -16.86 10.59
C ASP A 411 6.53 -16.37 9.71
N ALA A 412 6.46 -15.05 9.54
CA ALA A 412 5.48 -14.36 8.74
C ALA A 412 6.10 -13.82 7.44
N MET A 413 7.23 -14.37 6.96
CA MET A 413 7.96 -13.80 5.83
C MET A 413 7.07 -13.57 4.60
N SER A 414 6.17 -14.49 4.31
CA SER A 414 5.28 -14.49 3.14
C SER A 414 3.83 -14.09 3.47
N SER A 415 3.55 -13.65 4.70
CA SER A 415 2.22 -13.17 5.11
C SER A 415 2.22 -11.71 5.57
N TYR A 416 3.25 -11.28 6.29
CA TYR A 416 3.39 -9.92 6.82
C TYR A 416 3.34 -8.88 5.69
N GLY A 417 2.52 -7.84 5.87
CA GLY A 417 2.29 -6.81 4.85
C GLY A 417 1.29 -7.22 3.76
N ALA A 418 0.63 -8.38 3.88
CA ALA A 418 -0.54 -8.75 3.08
C ALA A 418 -1.66 -9.28 3.96
N ILE A 419 -1.48 -10.42 4.62
CA ILE A 419 -2.52 -11.00 5.46
C ILE A 419 -2.58 -10.20 6.78
N PRO A 420 -3.76 -9.69 7.20
CA PRO A 420 -3.88 -8.98 8.47
C PRO A 420 -3.43 -9.83 9.65
N ILE A 421 -2.54 -9.29 10.48
CA ILE A 421 -2.00 -9.95 11.68
C ILE A 421 -2.13 -8.99 12.86
N ASN A 422 -2.62 -9.48 14.00
CA ASN A 422 -2.63 -8.72 15.25
C ASN A 422 -1.84 -9.49 16.30
N MET A 423 -0.59 -9.08 16.55
CA MET A 423 0.32 -9.85 17.42
C MET A 423 -0.20 -9.99 18.84
N LYS A 424 -0.75 -8.91 19.41
CA LYS A 424 -1.28 -8.92 20.78
C LYS A 424 -2.46 -9.87 20.93
N ARG A 425 -3.46 -9.74 20.05
CA ARG A 425 -4.67 -10.58 20.07
C ARG A 425 -4.35 -12.05 19.81
N MET A 426 -3.40 -12.31 18.90
CA MET A 426 -3.00 -13.66 18.51
C MET A 426 -1.87 -14.23 19.38
N ASN A 427 -1.51 -13.60 20.52
CA ASN A 427 -0.46 -14.06 21.44
C ASN A 427 0.93 -14.28 20.78
N ILE A 428 1.25 -13.51 19.75
CA ILE A 428 2.53 -13.58 19.04
C ILE A 428 3.58 -12.77 19.79
N HIS A 429 4.63 -13.44 20.23
CA HIS A 429 5.72 -12.80 20.97
C HIS A 429 6.85 -12.34 20.06
N TYR A 430 7.14 -13.10 19.00
CA TYR A 430 8.16 -12.77 18.02
C TYR A 430 7.62 -13.08 16.63
N LEU A 431 7.69 -12.11 15.73
CA LEU A 431 7.30 -12.24 14.33
C LEU A 431 8.50 -11.92 13.44
N ALA A 432 8.89 -12.87 12.58
CA ALA A 432 9.96 -12.68 11.59
C ALA A 432 9.38 -12.31 10.23
N ALA A 433 9.99 -11.33 9.55
CA ALA A 433 9.66 -10.96 8.19
C ALA A 433 10.85 -10.33 7.44
N SER A 434 10.62 -9.92 6.19
CA SER A 434 11.66 -9.32 5.35
C SER A 434 11.10 -8.28 4.39
N SER A 435 11.99 -7.41 3.93
CA SER A 435 11.72 -6.28 3.04
C SER A 435 11.15 -6.67 1.66
N ASN A 436 11.53 -7.82 1.11
CA ASN A 436 11.33 -8.16 -0.31
C ASN A 436 10.21 -9.17 -0.60
N LYS A 437 9.26 -9.29 0.31
CA LYS A 437 8.06 -10.12 0.17
C LYS A 437 6.86 -9.20 -0.05
N ASN A 438 5.82 -9.29 0.77
CA ASN A 438 4.58 -8.55 0.55
C ASN A 438 4.69 -7.05 0.86
N LEU A 439 5.77 -6.59 1.51
CA LEU A 439 6.10 -5.17 1.61
C LEU A 439 6.49 -4.54 0.26
N GLN A 440 6.84 -5.36 -0.75
CA GLN A 440 7.26 -4.92 -2.09
C GLN A 440 8.56 -4.08 -2.11
N GLY A 441 9.43 -4.25 -1.11
CA GLY A 441 10.75 -3.63 -1.04
C GLY A 441 11.85 -4.44 -1.74
N MET A 442 13.09 -3.95 -1.64
CA MET A 442 14.28 -4.64 -2.14
C MET A 442 14.86 -5.61 -1.11
N ALA A 443 15.49 -6.70 -1.56
CA ALA A 443 16.08 -7.69 -0.67
C ALA A 443 17.32 -7.14 0.05
N GLY A 444 17.54 -7.60 1.28
CA GLY A 444 18.74 -7.26 2.08
C GLY A 444 18.43 -6.85 3.52
N VAL A 445 17.18 -6.52 3.84
CA VAL A 445 16.74 -6.25 5.22
C VAL A 445 15.75 -7.31 5.67
N SER A 446 16.04 -7.94 6.81
CA SER A 446 15.13 -8.79 7.56
C SER A 446 14.89 -8.19 8.93
N PHE A 447 13.77 -8.50 9.56
CA PHE A 447 13.43 -7.90 10.83
C PHE A 447 12.58 -8.82 11.70
N VAL A 448 12.66 -8.57 13.00
CA VAL A 448 11.85 -9.23 14.03
C VAL A 448 11.01 -8.18 14.73
N ILE A 449 9.70 -8.36 14.76
CA ILE A 449 8.80 -7.60 15.62
C ILE A 449 8.64 -8.41 16.90
N ALA A 450 8.99 -7.82 18.04
CA ALA A 450 9.10 -8.51 19.32
C ALA A 450 8.28 -7.81 20.40
N HIS A 451 7.64 -8.61 21.25
CA HIS A 451 7.04 -8.15 22.49
C HIS A 451 8.15 -7.69 23.45
N LYS A 452 8.15 -6.41 23.83
CA LYS A 452 9.27 -5.78 24.55
C LYS A 452 9.61 -6.51 25.85
N ALA A 453 8.61 -6.81 26.68
CA ALA A 453 8.88 -7.45 27.97
C ALA A 453 9.47 -8.86 27.84
N SER A 454 9.19 -9.57 26.74
CA SER A 454 9.80 -10.88 26.46
C SER A 454 11.21 -10.74 25.90
N LEU A 455 11.42 -9.77 25.02
CA LEU A 455 12.74 -9.42 24.50
C LEU A 455 13.70 -9.02 25.64
N GLU A 456 13.26 -8.18 26.58
CA GLU A 456 14.05 -7.76 27.74
C GLU A 456 14.48 -8.94 28.63
N LYS A 457 13.64 -9.97 28.78
CA LYS A 457 13.99 -11.18 29.54
C LYS A 457 15.13 -11.97 28.87
N SER A 458 15.25 -11.90 27.54
CA SER A 458 16.29 -12.62 26.80
C SER A 458 17.71 -12.08 27.06
N ARG A 459 17.85 -10.88 27.65
CA ARG A 459 19.16 -10.29 28.01
C ARG A 459 20.01 -11.13 28.94
N TYR A 460 19.37 -11.98 29.74
CA TYR A 460 20.04 -12.85 30.71
C TYR A 460 20.45 -14.20 30.12
N LEU A 461 20.06 -14.49 28.88
CA LEU A 461 20.47 -15.69 28.17
C LEU A 461 21.87 -15.50 27.60
N LYS A 462 22.72 -16.53 27.71
CA LYS A 462 24.06 -16.51 27.11
C LYS A 462 23.92 -16.41 25.58
N PRO A 463 24.50 -15.39 24.91
CA PRO A 463 24.46 -15.28 23.46
C PRO A 463 25.08 -16.51 22.77
N ARG A 464 24.39 -17.05 21.76
CA ARG A 464 24.89 -18.17 20.94
C ARG A 464 25.66 -17.71 19.70
N ASN A 465 25.47 -16.47 19.28
CA ASN A 465 26.14 -15.82 18.17
C ASN A 465 26.28 -14.32 18.44
N LEU A 466 27.02 -13.62 17.57
CA LEU A 466 27.28 -12.18 17.71
C LEU A 466 26.37 -11.34 16.81
N TYR A 467 26.38 -11.62 15.49
CA TYR A 467 25.70 -10.80 14.48
C TYR A 467 24.17 -10.89 14.58
N LEU A 468 23.65 -12.10 14.81
CA LEU A 468 22.21 -12.37 14.88
C LEU A 468 21.66 -12.35 16.31
N ASN A 469 22.42 -11.83 17.29
CA ASN A 469 21.90 -11.76 18.65
C ASN A 469 20.82 -10.68 18.75
N LEU A 470 19.59 -11.11 19.01
CA LEU A 470 18.39 -10.29 18.97
C LEU A 470 18.41 -9.17 20.01
N TYR A 471 18.69 -9.51 21.27
CA TYR A 471 18.69 -8.53 22.35
C TYR A 471 19.81 -7.50 22.19
N SER A 472 21.05 -7.92 21.89
CA SER A 472 22.15 -6.98 21.71
C SER A 472 21.91 -6.01 20.55
N GLN A 473 21.33 -6.48 19.44
CA GLN A 473 20.97 -5.62 18.31
C GLN A 473 19.93 -4.56 18.71
N TYR A 474 18.89 -4.98 19.44
CA TYR A 474 17.88 -4.09 19.99
C TYR A 474 18.45 -3.07 20.97
N GLU A 475 19.19 -3.52 21.99
CA GLU A 475 19.75 -2.67 23.04
C GLU A 475 20.69 -1.60 22.46
N HIS A 476 21.53 -1.97 21.48
CA HIS A 476 22.43 -1.02 20.84
C HIS A 476 21.67 0.07 20.07
N PHE A 477 20.59 -0.30 19.36
CA PHE A 477 19.77 0.69 18.65
C PHE A 477 19.03 1.61 19.63
N GLN A 478 18.45 1.08 20.71
CA GLN A 478 17.76 1.89 21.73
C GLN A 478 18.70 2.88 22.43
N THR A 479 19.96 2.50 22.64
CA THR A 479 20.93 3.33 23.35
C THR A 479 21.64 4.35 22.46
N THR A 480 21.80 4.07 21.17
CA THR A 480 22.64 4.89 20.27
C THR A 480 21.90 5.49 19.07
N GLY A 481 20.71 4.98 18.73
CA GLY A 481 20.02 5.26 17.47
C GLY A 481 20.67 4.61 16.24
N GLN A 482 21.58 3.63 16.43
CA GLN A 482 22.38 3.03 15.35
C GLN A 482 22.29 1.51 15.37
N MET A 483 22.40 0.86 14.21
CA MET A 483 22.63 -0.60 14.14
C MET A 483 24.06 -0.94 14.58
N ARG A 484 24.27 -2.13 15.17
CA ARG A 484 25.61 -2.53 15.66
C ARG A 484 26.67 -2.53 14.57
N PHE A 485 26.31 -3.05 13.39
CA PHE A 485 27.19 -3.16 12.23
C PHE A 485 26.62 -2.35 11.06
N THR A 486 27.41 -2.15 10.01
CA THR A 486 27.00 -1.42 8.81
C THR A 486 25.73 -2.03 8.22
N PRO A 487 24.63 -1.27 8.17
CA PRO A 487 23.39 -1.73 7.57
C PRO A 487 23.41 -1.56 6.04
N PRO A 488 22.51 -2.25 5.31
CA PRO A 488 22.34 -2.04 3.87
C PRO A 488 21.61 -0.71 3.63
N VAL A 489 22.37 0.40 3.63
CA VAL A 489 21.87 1.79 3.60
C VAL A 489 20.83 2.01 2.50
N GLN A 490 21.18 1.70 1.25
CA GLN A 490 20.31 1.93 0.10
C GLN A 490 19.05 1.06 0.13
N THR A 491 19.16 -0.18 0.63
CA THR A 491 18.01 -1.07 0.83
C THR A 491 17.05 -0.53 1.89
N LEU A 492 17.55 0.12 2.94
CA LEU A 492 16.70 0.75 3.96
C LEU A 492 15.93 1.97 3.39
N TYR A 493 16.53 2.76 2.51
CA TYR A 493 15.78 3.82 1.80
C TYR A 493 14.69 3.25 0.89
N ALA A 494 14.98 2.17 0.15
CA ALA A 494 13.95 1.46 -0.63
C ALA A 494 12.84 0.89 0.25
N LEU A 495 13.19 0.33 1.42
CA LEU A 495 12.23 -0.17 2.39
C LEU A 495 11.36 0.96 2.97
N LYS A 496 11.93 2.13 3.26
CA LYS A 496 11.16 3.32 3.67
C LYS A 496 10.11 3.69 2.62
N GLN A 497 10.48 3.73 1.34
CA GLN A 497 9.53 3.99 0.25
C GLN A 497 8.46 2.90 0.15
N ALA A 498 8.83 1.63 0.28
CA ALA A 498 7.91 0.50 0.25
C ALA A 498 6.91 0.53 1.43
N ILE A 499 7.33 0.95 2.62
CA ILE A 499 6.46 1.19 3.78
C ILE A 499 5.47 2.32 3.48
N ILE A 500 5.93 3.44 2.92
CA ILE A 500 5.07 4.56 2.54
C ILE A 500 3.99 4.11 1.53
N GLU A 501 4.38 3.35 0.50
CA GLU A 501 3.44 2.78 -0.48
C GLU A 501 2.49 1.76 0.16
N THR A 502 2.96 0.97 1.12
CA THR A 502 2.11 0.05 1.89
C THR A 502 1.07 0.80 2.74
N LYS A 503 1.43 1.95 3.34
CA LYS A 503 0.47 2.80 4.06
C LYS A 503 -0.56 3.44 3.13
N PHE A 504 -0.16 3.76 1.91
CA PHE A 504 -1.05 4.34 0.91
C PHE A 504 -2.05 3.34 0.36
N GLU A 505 -1.61 2.11 0.08
CA GLU A 505 -2.52 1.06 -0.35
C GLU A 505 -3.38 0.54 0.81
N GLY A 506 -2.78 0.31 1.97
CA GLY A 506 -3.38 -0.41 3.09
C GLY A 506 -3.20 -1.93 2.98
N ILE A 507 -3.01 -2.61 4.11
CA ILE A 507 -2.74 -4.06 4.15
C ILE A 507 -3.97 -4.86 3.69
N GLU A 508 -5.16 -4.46 4.14
CA GLU A 508 -6.43 -5.08 3.80
C GLU A 508 -6.74 -4.95 2.31
N ASN A 509 -6.50 -3.78 1.73
CA ASN A 509 -6.69 -3.54 0.30
C ASN A 509 -5.68 -4.31 -0.55
N ARG A 510 -4.42 -4.37 -0.09
CA ARG A 510 -3.39 -5.21 -0.73
C ARG A 510 -3.78 -6.69 -0.71
N TYR A 511 -4.26 -7.20 0.43
CA TYR A 511 -4.77 -8.56 0.52
C TYR A 511 -5.96 -8.80 -0.40
N ALA A 512 -6.88 -7.84 -0.48
CA ALA A 512 -8.02 -7.92 -1.38
C ALA A 512 -7.56 -7.97 -2.85
N ARG A 513 -6.55 -7.17 -3.24
CA ARG A 513 -5.94 -7.24 -4.59
C ARG A 513 -5.29 -8.59 -4.86
N TYR A 514 -4.47 -9.10 -3.94
CA TYR A 514 -3.89 -10.43 -4.07
C TYR A 514 -4.95 -11.53 -4.14
N SER A 515 -6.03 -11.41 -3.35
CA SER A 515 -7.14 -12.37 -3.36
C SER A 515 -7.89 -12.37 -4.69
N ARG A 516 -8.16 -11.19 -5.27
CA ARG A 516 -8.76 -11.10 -6.62
C ARG A 516 -7.86 -11.69 -7.69
N ASN A 517 -6.57 -11.38 -7.66
CA ASN A 517 -5.58 -11.99 -8.56
C ASN A 517 -5.57 -13.52 -8.44
N TRP A 518 -5.64 -14.04 -7.21
CA TRP A 518 -5.74 -15.47 -6.95
C TRP A 518 -7.06 -16.07 -7.46
N GLU A 519 -8.20 -15.39 -7.30
CA GLU A 519 -9.49 -15.83 -7.84
C GLU A 519 -9.47 -15.91 -9.37
N VAL A 520 -8.89 -14.92 -10.05
CA VAL A 520 -8.66 -14.95 -11.50
C VAL A 520 -7.80 -16.16 -11.88
N LEU A 521 -6.69 -16.39 -11.16
CA LEU A 521 -5.81 -17.53 -11.38
C LEU A 521 -6.56 -18.86 -11.23
N ILE A 522 -7.24 -19.10 -10.11
CA ILE A 522 -7.94 -20.36 -9.82
C ILE A 522 -9.03 -20.64 -10.86
N ASN A 523 -9.83 -19.63 -11.21
CA ASN A 523 -10.84 -19.76 -12.25
C ASN A 523 -10.21 -20.07 -13.62
N GLY A 524 -9.09 -19.44 -13.94
CA GLY A 524 -8.35 -19.65 -15.18
C GLY A 524 -7.79 -21.06 -15.29
N ILE A 525 -7.05 -21.53 -14.29
CA ILE A 525 -6.44 -22.87 -14.31
C ILE A 525 -7.51 -23.97 -14.32
N SER A 526 -8.65 -23.76 -13.65
CA SER A 526 -9.79 -24.69 -13.67
C SER A 526 -10.39 -24.82 -15.07
N LYS A 527 -10.54 -23.72 -15.82
CA LYS A 527 -10.97 -23.75 -17.23
C LYS A 527 -9.98 -24.49 -18.15
N LEU A 528 -8.71 -24.51 -17.78
CA LEU A 528 -7.66 -25.27 -18.47
C LEU A 528 -7.59 -26.75 -18.03
N GLY A 529 -8.47 -27.19 -17.12
CA GLY A 529 -8.49 -28.56 -16.60
C GLY A 529 -7.40 -28.86 -15.58
N LEU A 530 -6.70 -27.84 -15.06
CA LEU A 530 -5.68 -27.99 -14.02
C LEU A 530 -6.28 -27.92 -12.62
N THR A 531 -5.59 -28.51 -11.65
CA THR A 531 -5.96 -28.51 -10.24
C THR A 531 -4.79 -28.03 -9.37
N HIS A 532 -5.07 -27.64 -8.13
CA HIS A 532 -4.06 -27.18 -7.18
C HIS A 532 -4.05 -28.04 -5.91
N LEU A 533 -2.90 -28.04 -5.22
CA LEU A 533 -2.59 -28.98 -4.16
C LEU A 533 -3.36 -28.74 -2.84
N VAL A 534 -3.50 -27.47 -2.44
CA VAL A 534 -4.10 -27.08 -1.16
C VAL A 534 -5.54 -26.65 -1.40
N ASP A 535 -6.46 -27.14 -0.57
CA ASP A 535 -7.87 -26.76 -0.61
C ASP A 535 -8.06 -25.25 -0.35
N CYS A 536 -9.06 -24.65 -0.99
CA CYS A 536 -9.36 -23.23 -0.88
C CYS A 536 -9.57 -22.75 0.57
N ASP A 537 -10.13 -23.59 1.45
CA ASP A 537 -10.39 -23.26 2.86
C ASP A 537 -9.10 -23.13 3.69
N HIS A 538 -7.99 -23.67 3.19
CA HIS A 538 -6.69 -23.65 3.84
C HIS A 538 -5.63 -22.84 3.05
N HIS A 539 -6.02 -22.20 1.96
CA HIS A 539 -5.11 -21.53 1.04
C HIS A 539 -4.87 -20.06 1.43
N SER A 540 -3.61 -19.61 1.40
CA SER A 540 -3.23 -18.24 1.77
C SER A 540 -3.62 -17.15 0.77
N LYS A 541 -3.96 -17.56 -0.46
CA LYS A 541 -4.21 -16.70 -1.64
C LYS A 541 -2.99 -15.87 -2.09
N ILE A 542 -1.80 -16.28 -1.66
CA ILE A 542 -0.51 -15.62 -1.96
C ILE A 542 0.29 -16.34 -3.05
N ILE A 543 0.30 -17.67 -2.98
CA ILE A 543 1.01 -18.56 -3.91
C ILE A 543 0.27 -19.88 -3.99
N THR A 544 0.12 -20.41 -5.20
CA THR A 544 -0.59 -21.65 -5.48
C THR A 544 0.36 -22.68 -6.07
N ALA A 545 0.42 -23.86 -5.46
CA ALA A 545 1.04 -25.04 -6.05
C ALA A 545 0.04 -25.77 -6.96
N ILE A 546 0.28 -25.71 -8.26
CA ILE A 546 -0.55 -26.27 -9.31
C ILE A 546 0.03 -27.64 -9.69
N HIS A 547 -0.83 -28.64 -9.84
CA HIS A 547 -0.42 -29.95 -10.35
C HIS A 547 0.11 -29.82 -11.77
N GLU A 548 1.25 -30.46 -12.04
CA GLU A 548 1.78 -30.48 -13.40
C GLU A 548 0.76 -31.15 -14.35
N PRO A 549 0.52 -30.57 -15.54
CA PRO A 549 -0.37 -31.15 -16.53
C PRO A 549 0.10 -32.54 -16.96
N ASP A 550 -0.83 -33.49 -17.06
CA ASP A 550 -0.58 -34.81 -17.63
C ASP A 550 -0.76 -34.76 -19.16
N CYS A 551 0.16 -34.09 -19.86
CA CYS A 551 0.18 -34.06 -21.32
C CYS A 551 1.59 -34.25 -21.89
N GLU A 552 1.70 -34.91 -23.04
CA GLU A 552 2.98 -35.37 -23.63
C GLU A 552 3.97 -34.24 -23.91
N HIS A 553 3.49 -33.02 -24.16
CA HIS A 553 4.32 -31.85 -24.47
C HIS A 553 4.68 -30.99 -23.25
N TYR A 554 4.17 -31.31 -22.05
CA TYR A 554 4.51 -30.55 -20.86
C TYR A 554 5.97 -30.79 -20.46
N ASP A 555 6.65 -29.70 -20.17
CA ASP A 555 8.01 -29.63 -19.63
C ASP A 555 8.12 -28.28 -18.92
N PHE A 556 8.47 -28.29 -17.64
CA PHE A 556 8.50 -27.07 -16.84
C PHE A 556 9.50 -26.04 -17.40
N GLU A 557 10.69 -26.47 -17.81
CA GLU A 557 11.74 -25.57 -18.30
C GLU A 557 11.34 -24.93 -19.63
N LYS A 558 10.76 -25.70 -20.56
CA LYS A 558 10.23 -25.16 -21.82
C LYS A 558 9.07 -24.19 -21.59
N MET A 559 8.18 -24.48 -20.64
CA MET A 559 7.07 -23.59 -20.26
C MET A 559 7.60 -22.30 -19.65
N HIS A 560 8.54 -22.41 -18.70
CA HIS A 560 9.21 -21.29 -18.07
C HIS A 560 9.86 -20.39 -19.12
N ASP A 561 10.65 -20.96 -20.04
CA ASP A 561 11.32 -20.22 -21.10
C ASP A 561 10.34 -19.54 -22.07
N PHE A 562 9.22 -20.21 -22.38
CA PHE A 562 8.15 -19.65 -23.21
C PHE A 562 7.54 -18.40 -22.58
N LEU A 563 7.26 -18.45 -21.28
CA LEU A 563 6.69 -17.35 -20.50
C LEU A 563 7.71 -16.24 -20.22
N TYR A 564 8.95 -16.60 -19.92
CA TYR A 564 10.04 -15.67 -19.60
C TYR A 564 10.35 -14.74 -20.77
N ARG A 565 10.40 -15.29 -22.00
CA ARG A 565 10.55 -14.48 -23.23
C ARG A 565 9.39 -13.49 -23.47
N ARG A 566 8.28 -13.63 -22.74
CA ARG A 566 7.08 -12.79 -22.81
C ARG A 566 6.89 -11.96 -21.53
N GLY A 567 7.90 -11.87 -20.67
CA GLY A 567 7.91 -11.01 -19.50
C GLY A 567 7.38 -11.64 -18.21
N PHE A 568 7.10 -12.95 -18.18
CA PHE A 568 6.57 -13.65 -17.01
C PHE A 568 7.58 -14.66 -16.45
N THR A 569 7.86 -14.58 -15.14
CA THR A 569 8.71 -15.55 -14.44
C THR A 569 7.86 -16.43 -13.53
N ILE A 570 7.76 -17.72 -13.85
CA ILE A 570 7.08 -18.72 -13.01
C ILE A 570 8.07 -19.42 -12.06
N TYR A 571 7.56 -20.27 -11.16
CA TYR A 571 8.39 -20.87 -10.11
C TYR A 571 8.24 -22.40 -10.06
N PRO A 572 9.32 -23.17 -9.91
CA PRO A 572 9.24 -24.64 -9.89
C PRO A 572 8.58 -25.13 -8.60
N GLY A 573 8.10 -26.37 -8.60
CA GLY A 573 7.64 -27.06 -7.39
C GLY A 573 8.73 -27.17 -6.33
N LYS A 574 8.33 -27.37 -5.08
CA LYS A 574 9.24 -27.60 -3.95
C LYS A 574 8.85 -28.80 -3.08
N PHE A 575 7.73 -29.43 -3.38
CA PHE A 575 7.22 -30.58 -2.67
C PHE A 575 7.60 -31.85 -3.43
N ALA A 576 8.64 -32.55 -2.97
CA ALA A 576 9.25 -33.66 -3.72
C ALA A 576 8.31 -34.85 -3.97
N GLU A 577 7.25 -35.01 -3.17
CA GLU A 577 6.30 -36.11 -3.29
C GLU A 577 5.25 -35.90 -4.38
N LYS A 578 5.07 -34.66 -4.88
CA LYS A 578 4.11 -34.36 -5.95
C LYS A 578 4.69 -33.40 -6.98
N ASN A 579 4.57 -33.80 -8.25
CA ASN A 579 4.89 -32.95 -9.39
C ASN A 579 3.98 -31.72 -9.41
N THR A 580 4.57 -30.56 -9.12
CA THR A 580 3.87 -29.28 -9.09
C THR A 580 4.76 -28.19 -9.69
N PHE A 581 4.14 -27.14 -10.21
CA PHE A 581 4.76 -25.83 -10.37
C PHE A 581 4.00 -24.81 -9.52
N ARG A 582 4.56 -23.63 -9.32
CA ARG A 582 4.01 -22.62 -8.42
C ARG A 582 3.85 -21.28 -9.10
N ILE A 583 2.72 -20.64 -8.82
CA ILE A 583 2.38 -19.30 -9.28
C ILE A 583 2.03 -18.45 -8.06
N ALA A 584 2.82 -17.42 -7.81
CA ALA A 584 2.55 -16.38 -6.82
C ALA A 584 1.91 -15.16 -7.48
N ASN A 585 1.16 -14.41 -6.71
CA ASN A 585 0.43 -13.23 -7.17
C ASN A 585 0.65 -12.03 -6.23
N ILE A 586 1.89 -11.87 -5.78
CA ILE A 586 2.34 -10.79 -4.88
C ILE A 586 3.20 -9.75 -5.60
N GLY A 587 3.47 -8.63 -4.92
CA GLY A 587 4.18 -7.51 -5.49
C GLY A 587 3.22 -6.62 -6.28
N GLU A 588 3.79 -5.81 -7.15
CA GLU A 588 3.05 -4.88 -8.00
C GLU A 588 2.40 -5.63 -9.17
N ILE A 589 1.50 -6.58 -8.89
CA ILE A 589 0.78 -7.43 -9.86
C ILE A 589 -0.71 -7.07 -9.88
N THR A 590 -1.28 -7.05 -11.07
CA THR A 590 -2.69 -6.71 -11.35
C THR A 590 -3.47 -7.92 -11.85
N GLU A 591 -4.81 -7.83 -11.85
CA GLU A 591 -5.68 -8.86 -12.40
C GLU A 591 -5.39 -9.11 -13.89
N LYS A 592 -5.10 -8.02 -14.64
CA LYS A 592 -4.73 -8.08 -16.05
C LYS A 592 -3.44 -8.87 -16.28
N ASP A 593 -2.45 -8.73 -15.41
CA ASP A 593 -1.21 -9.51 -15.51
C ASP A 593 -1.52 -11.03 -15.37
N ILE A 594 -2.44 -11.41 -14.48
CA ILE A 594 -2.85 -12.81 -14.30
C ILE A 594 -3.64 -13.32 -15.51
N GLU A 595 -4.56 -12.52 -16.06
CA GLU A 595 -5.28 -12.85 -17.30
C GLU A 595 -4.33 -13.09 -18.47
N ASP A 596 -3.35 -12.20 -18.65
CA ASP A 596 -2.35 -12.31 -19.73
C ASP A 596 -1.46 -13.55 -19.53
N PHE A 597 -1.08 -13.86 -18.28
CA PHE A 597 -0.40 -15.12 -17.95
C PHE A 597 -1.25 -16.34 -18.33
N LEU A 598 -2.54 -16.35 -18.00
CA LEU A 598 -3.44 -17.48 -18.28
C LEU A 598 -3.63 -17.71 -19.79
N LEU A 599 -3.71 -16.63 -20.58
CA LEU A 599 -3.76 -16.71 -22.04
C LEU A 599 -2.48 -17.36 -22.61
N LEU A 600 -1.32 -16.97 -22.09
CA LEU A 600 -0.05 -17.56 -22.50
C LEU A 600 0.10 -19.01 -22.05
N LEU A 601 -0.37 -19.34 -20.85
CA LEU A 601 -0.40 -20.72 -20.35
C LEU A 601 -1.28 -21.60 -21.24
N GLU A 602 -2.46 -21.11 -21.63
CA GLU A 602 -3.35 -21.81 -22.56
C GLU A 602 -2.67 -22.08 -23.92
N GLN A 603 -2.02 -21.07 -24.50
CA GLN A 603 -1.28 -21.20 -25.75
C GLN A 603 -0.18 -22.26 -25.66
N TYR A 604 0.58 -22.28 -24.57
CA TYR A 604 1.62 -23.28 -24.34
C TYR A 604 1.03 -24.69 -24.26
N LEU A 605 -0.03 -24.88 -23.47
CA LEU A 605 -0.65 -26.20 -23.28
C LEU A 605 -1.33 -26.75 -24.54
N LYS A 606 -1.82 -25.87 -25.42
CA LYS A 606 -2.42 -26.25 -26.71
C LYS A 606 -1.39 -26.44 -27.83
N ASN A 607 -0.10 -26.17 -27.59
CA ASN A 607 0.96 -26.19 -28.60
C ASN A 607 0.64 -25.29 -29.81
N GLU A 608 0.00 -24.15 -29.57
CA GLU A 608 -0.33 -23.19 -30.63
C GLU A 608 0.93 -22.43 -31.05
N SER A 609 1.17 -22.32 -32.36
CA SER A 609 2.28 -21.52 -32.89
C SER A 609 2.08 -20.05 -32.49
N PRO A 610 3.15 -19.30 -32.15
CA PRO A 610 3.01 -17.91 -31.76
C PRO A 610 2.34 -17.12 -32.89
N MET A 611 1.24 -16.42 -32.58
CA MET A 611 0.82 -15.32 -33.43
C MET A 611 1.91 -14.25 -33.35
N ASP A 612 2.68 -14.09 -34.43
CA ASP A 612 3.58 -12.97 -34.65
C ASP A 612 2.76 -11.68 -34.58
N ASN A 613 2.71 -11.05 -33.41
CA ASN A 613 2.21 -9.70 -33.27
C ASN A 613 3.28 -8.73 -33.80
N ARG A 614 3.03 -8.21 -35.00
CA ARG A 614 3.69 -7.03 -35.57
C ARG A 614 3.42 -5.78 -34.76
#